data_AF-A0A8W8K8Q2-F1
#
_entry.id   AF-A0A8W8K8Q2-F1
#
_cell.length_a   1.000
_cell.length_b   1.000
_cell.length_c   1.000
_cell.angle_alpha   90.00
_cell.angle_beta   90.00
_cell.angle_gamma   90.00
#
_symmetry.space_group_name_H-M   'P 1'
#
loop_
_entity.id
_entity.type
_entity.pdbx_description
1 polymer ?
#
loop_
_entity_poly.entity_id
_entity_poly.type
_entity_poly.pdbx_seq_one_letter_code
_entity_poly.pdbx_strand_id
1 'polypeptide(L)' 'MPFQTKSDQIAKLRGTADQMRHHLKVDRMVMSKTIAEIIGYCNHMAAEDPLLNPVKDNPFKDKKSCAIL' A
#
# COMPACT_ATOMS: atom_id res chain seq x y z
N MET A 1 -33.60 -11.37 -9.61
CA MET A 1 -32.51 -11.89 -8.75
C MET A 1 -32.43 -13.39 -8.97
N PRO A 2 -31.35 -13.97 -9.50
CA PRO A 2 -31.28 -15.42 -9.67
C PRO A 2 -31.32 -16.08 -8.28
N PHE A 3 -32.21 -17.06 -8.10
CA PHE A 3 -32.24 -17.88 -6.90
C PHE A 3 -31.02 -18.80 -6.92
N GLN A 4 -30.13 -18.63 -5.94
CA GLN A 4 -28.94 -19.47 -5.78
C GLN A 4 -29.39 -20.92 -5.53
N THR A 5 -28.99 -21.84 -6.40
CA THR A 5 -29.29 -23.26 -6.18
C THR A 5 -28.41 -23.81 -5.06
N LYS A 6 -28.83 -24.90 -4.41
CA LYS A 6 -28.01 -25.57 -3.38
C LYS A 6 -26.63 -25.96 -3.92
N SER A 7 -26.55 -26.38 -5.19
CA SER A 7 -25.28 -26.68 -5.88
C SER A 7 -24.38 -25.46 -5.97
N ASP A 8 -24.92 -24.28 -6.29
CA ASP A 8 -24.12 -23.07 -6.40
C ASP A 8 -23.62 -22.59 -5.02
N GLN A 9 -24.40 -22.80 -3.96
CA GLN A 9 -23.93 -22.53 -2.59
C GLN A 9 -22.78 -23.47 -2.19
N ILE A 10 -22.89 -24.76 -2.51
CA ILE A 10 -21.83 -25.74 -2.24
C ILE A 10 -20.55 -25.38 -3.02
N ALA A 11 -20.66 -25.01 -4.29
CA ALA A 11 -19.53 -24.58 -5.11
C ALA A 11 -18.83 -23.34 -4.51
N LYS A 12 -19.61 -22.34 -4.07
CA LYS A 12 -19.09 -21.15 -3.39
C LYS A 12 -18.33 -21.48 -2.11
N LEU A 13 -18.92 -22.33 -1.25
CA LEU A 13 -18.30 -22.74 0.01
C LEU A 13 -17.00 -23.52 -0.22
N ARG A 14 -16.96 -24.41 -1.23
CA ARG A 14 -15.74 -25.13 -1.63
C ARG A 14 -14.66 -24.17 -2.06
N GLY A 15 -14.98 -23.23 -2.95
CA GLY A 15 -14.02 -22.21 -3.41
C GLY A 15 -13.48 -21.35 -2.26
N THR A 16 -14.34 -20.96 -1.31
CA THR A 16 -13.92 -20.23 -0.10
C THR A 16 -12.96 -21.07 0.75
N ALA A 17 -13.26 -22.35 0.93
CA ALA A 17 -12.41 -23.26 1.71
C ALA A 17 -11.05 -23.49 1.02
N ASP A 18 -11.02 -23.59 -0.32
CA ASP A 18 -9.78 -23.66 -1.09
C ASP A 18 -8.93 -22.39 -0.93
N GLN A 19 -9.57 -21.21 -0.99
CA GLN A 19 -8.90 -19.94 -0.76
C GLN A 19 -8.30 -19.85 0.64
N MET A 20 -9.04 -20.25 1.68
CA MET A 20 -8.53 -20.28 3.06
C MET A 20 -7.35 -21.23 3.20
N ARG A 21 -7.44 -22.44 2.63
CA ARG A 21 -6.33 -23.41 2.60
C ARG A 21 -5.09 -22.82 1.93
N HIS A 22 -5.26 -22.06 0.86
CA HIS A 22 -4.15 -21.40 0.18
C HIS A 22 -3.51 -20.32 1.08
N HIS A 23 -4.30 -19.42 1.68
CA HIS A 23 -3.79 -18.35 2.55
C HIS A 23 -3.10 -18.86 3.83
N LEU A 24 -3.49 -20.03 4.33
CA LEU A 24 -2.83 -20.66 5.48
C LEU A 24 -1.43 -21.18 5.15
N LYS A 25 -1.18 -21.56 3.89
CA LYS A 25 0.12 -22.06 3.42
C LYS A 25 1.10 -20.95 3.06
N VAL A 26 0.72 -19.68 3.19
CA VAL A 26 1.60 -18.56 2.92
C VAL A 26 2.59 -18.40 4.08
N ASP A 27 3.88 -18.52 3.77
CA ASP A 27 4.95 -18.24 4.70
C ASP A 27 5.02 -16.74 4.98
N ARG A 28 5.03 -16.37 6.27
CA ARG A 28 5.05 -14.98 6.73
C ARG A 28 6.39 -14.67 7.38
N MET A 29 6.92 -13.49 7.09
CA MET A 29 8.07 -12.95 7.81
C MET A 29 7.69 -12.55 9.24
N VAL A 30 8.64 -12.66 10.16
CA VAL A 30 8.44 -12.22 11.55
C VAL A 30 8.18 -10.71 11.61
N MET A 31 7.19 -10.33 12.41
CA MET A 31 6.70 -8.94 12.48
C MET A 31 7.81 -7.94 12.84
N SER A 32 8.70 -8.30 13.76
CA SER A 32 9.83 -7.46 14.17
C SER A 32 10.77 -7.13 13.00
N LYS A 33 11.05 -8.11 12.13
CA LYS A 33 11.88 -7.91 10.94
C LYS A 33 11.15 -7.05 9.91
N THR A 34 9.88 -7.34 9.64
CA THR A 34 9.06 -6.54 8.71
C THR A 34 9.01 -5.07 9.11
N ILE A 35 8.79 -4.79 10.39
CA ILE A 35 8.76 -3.41 10.90
C ILE A 35 10.13 -2.75 10.76
N ALA A 36 11.21 -3.46 11.09
CA ALA A 36 12.56 -2.92 10.96
C ALA A 36 12.90 -2.55 9.50
N GLU A 37 12.51 -3.39 8.54
CA GLU A 37 12.70 -3.13 7.10
C GLU A 37 11.88 -1.93 6.63
N ILE A 38 10.61 -1.82 7.04
CA ILE A 38 9.75 -0.67 6.71
C ILE A 38 10.36 0.63 7.26
N ILE A 39 10.76 0.63 8.54
CA ILE A 39 11.38 1.80 9.17
C ILE A 39 12.70 2.15 8.47
N GLY A 40 13.53 1.15 8.17
CA GLY A 40 14.79 1.35 7.46
C GLY A 40 14.59 2.01 6.10
N TYR A 41 13.61 1.53 5.33
CA TYR A 41 13.25 2.12 4.05
C TYR A 41 12.77 3.57 4.19
N CYS A 42 11.84 3.84 5.10
CA CYS A 42 11.33 5.19 5.33
C CYS A 42 12.45 6.16 5.73
N ASN A 43 13.35 5.76 6.64
CA ASN A 43 14.47 6.61 7.06
C ASN A 43 15.45 6.88 5.92
N HIS A 44 15.71 5.89 5.07
CA HIS A 44 16.59 6.06 3.93
C HIS A 44 16.02 7.04 2.89
N MET A 45 14.71 6.97 2.64
CA MET A 45 14.02 7.82 1.66
C MET A 45 13.58 9.18 2.23
N ALA A 46 13.60 9.37 3.54
CA ALA A 46 13.11 10.60 4.18
C ALA A 46 13.79 11.88 3.69
N ALA A 47 15.07 11.81 3.32
CA ALA A 47 15.80 12.98 2.82
C ALA A 47 15.37 13.40 1.41
N GLU A 48 14.87 12.45 0.62
CA GLU A 48 14.44 12.64 -0.77
C GLU A 48 12.95 12.98 -0.88
N ASP A 49 12.18 12.75 0.18
CA ASP A 49 10.75 13.06 0.23
C ASP A 49 10.54 14.59 0.30
N PRO A 50 10.01 15.24 -0.76
CA PRO A 50 9.81 16.69 -0.79
C PRO A 50 8.72 17.19 0.17
N LEU A 51 7.87 16.30 0.68
CA LEU A 51 6.84 16.62 1.68
C LEU A 51 7.40 16.59 3.10
N LEU A 52 8.40 15.73 3.36
CA LEU A 52 9.13 15.71 4.62
C LEU A 52 10.24 16.77 4.67
N ASN A 53 10.96 16.95 3.56
CA ASN A 53 12.02 17.94 3.42
C ASN A 53 11.69 18.90 2.25
N PRO A 54 11.02 20.04 2.52
CA PRO A 54 10.56 20.95 1.49
C PRO A 54 11.68 21.44 0.57
N VAL A 55 11.53 21.19 -0.72
CA VAL A 55 12.49 21.62 -1.75
C VAL A 55 12.28 23.10 -2.12
N LYS A 56 13.37 23.81 -2.42
CA LYS A 56 13.33 25.22 -2.84
C LYS A 56 12.64 25.39 -4.20
N ASP A 57 12.87 24.45 -5.12
CA ASP A 57 12.36 24.45 -6.49
C ASP A 57 10.98 23.78 -6.58
N ASN A 58 10.09 24.07 -5.63
CA ASN A 58 8.74 23.54 -5.65
C ASN A 58 7.99 24.07 -6.90
N PRO A 59 7.57 23.22 -7.84
CA PRO A 59 6.90 23.63 -9.07
C PRO A 59 5.51 24.26 -8.83
N PHE A 60 4.93 24.03 -7.65
CA PHE A 60 3.65 24.62 -7.23
C PHE A 60 3.81 25.95 -6.51
N LYS A 61 5.03 26.45 -6.33
CA LYS A 61 5.27 27.76 -5.70
C LYS A 61 4.88 28.88 -6.66
N ASP A 62 4.15 29.87 -6.16
CA ASP A 62 3.78 31.04 -6.95
C ASP A 62 5.03 31.73 -7.52
N LYS A 63 4.99 32.01 -8.82
CA LYS A 63 6.05 32.77 -9.49
C LYS A 63 6.00 34.19 -8.96
N LYS A 64 7.07 34.62 -8.27
CA LYS A 64 7.23 36.04 -7.92
C LYS A 64 7.36 36.83 -9.22
N SER A 65 6.44 37.76 -9.49
CA SER A 65 6.67 38.74 -10.55
C SER A 65 7.81 39.64 -10.09
N CYS A 66 8.90 39.68 -10.84
CA CYS A 66 9.93 40.70 -10.65
C CYS A 66 9.36 41.99 -11.21
N ALA A 67 8.78 42.85 -10.36
CA ALA A 67 8.51 44.22 -10.75
C ALA A 67 9.84 44.96 -10.74
N ILE A 68 10.28 45.42 -11.91
CA ILE A 68 11.36 46.41 -12.01
C ILE A 68 10.71 47.73 -11.58
N LEU A 69 11.10 48.23 -10.40
CA LEU A 69 10.73 49.57 -9.90
C LEU A 69 11.67 50.62 -10.50
#